data_AF-A0A4Q4THV1-F1
#
_entry.id   AF-A0A4Q4THV1-F1
#
_cell.length_a   1.000
_cell.length_b   1.000
_cell.length_c   1.000
_cell.angle_alpha   90.00
_cell.angle_beta   90.00
_cell.angle_gamma   90.00
#
_symmetry.space_group_name_H-M   'P 1'
#
loop_
_entity.id
_entity.type
_entity.pdbx_description
1 polymer ?
#
loop_
_entity_poly.entity_id
_entity_poly.type
_entity_poly.pdbx_seq_one_letter_code
_entity_poly.pdbx_strand_id
1 'polypeptide(L)'
;MQRPRLSMSCDCASKTLRIVNAVQQSIAPSKPTLLPSLPMLAEAAINDEPTPDTGASRQVLSLGDVLCAGRLLVRNWERVNGCPRASLHLDVSTLRAMAEATDGVVYLYEMAGEAASLLRPLRGGSERNFTNHRMAESSNPTTGSLASTTSAPGSRASNIVAPNIVRSPVHLGTYALDDDESVIVGRGAMRHSLLLLGEVLHDIEKDLGEDHSPAHQIVDARVRVEEATGRILRLLGRINSAVEAS
;
A
#
# COMPACT_ATOMS: atom_id res chain seq x y z
N MET A 1 13.57 -42.00 -18.37
CA MET A 1 12.56 -41.21 -17.64
C MET A 1 12.99 -39.74 -17.65
N GLN A 2 12.40 -38.93 -18.52
CA GLN A 2 12.65 -37.47 -18.55
C GLN A 2 11.81 -36.81 -17.45
N ARG A 3 12.45 -36.14 -16.49
CA ARG A 3 11.74 -35.30 -15.53
C ARG A 3 11.17 -34.09 -16.30
N PRO A 4 9.87 -33.80 -16.20
CA PRO A 4 9.31 -32.61 -16.83
C PRO A 4 9.99 -31.37 -16.25
N ARG A 5 10.62 -30.58 -17.13
CA ARG A 5 11.13 -29.24 -16.79
C ARG A 5 9.92 -28.32 -16.65
N LEU A 6 9.33 -28.28 -15.47
CA LEU A 6 8.39 -27.23 -15.11
C LEU A 6 9.18 -25.93 -14.98
N SER A 7 9.30 -25.19 -16.08
CA SER A 7 9.74 -23.79 -16.06
C SER A 7 8.61 -22.95 -15.47
N MET A 8 8.41 -23.05 -14.15
CA MET A 8 7.56 -22.09 -13.45
C MET A 8 8.36 -20.79 -13.37
N SER A 9 8.08 -19.86 -14.29
CA SER A 9 8.54 -18.48 -14.19
C SER A 9 7.86 -17.85 -12.99
N CYS A 10 8.66 -17.35 -12.05
CA CYS A 10 8.15 -16.62 -10.90
C CYS A 10 7.96 -15.15 -11.31
N ASP A 11 6.77 -14.60 -11.07
CA ASP A 11 6.40 -13.22 -11.45
C ASP A 11 6.53 -12.22 -10.28
N CYS A 12 7.15 -12.62 -9.18
CA CYS A 12 7.23 -11.79 -7.97
C CYS A 12 8.06 -10.51 -8.21
N ALA A 13 9.20 -10.61 -8.88
CA ALA A 13 10.05 -9.45 -9.19
C ALA A 13 9.35 -8.43 -10.08
N SER A 14 8.67 -8.88 -11.15
CA SER A 14 7.94 -7.96 -12.05
C SER A 14 6.83 -7.23 -11.30
N LYS A 15 6.05 -7.94 -10.49
CA LYS A 15 4.99 -7.34 -9.66
C LYS A 15 5.55 -6.31 -8.68
N THR A 16 6.67 -6.63 -8.04
CA THR A 16 7.35 -5.71 -7.13
C THR A 16 7.80 -4.44 -7.85
N LEU A 17 8.46 -4.56 -9.01
CA LEU A 17 8.88 -3.40 -9.79
C LEU A 17 7.69 -2.55 -10.26
N ARG A 18 6.57 -3.16 -10.65
CA ARG A 18 5.35 -2.40 -11.00
C ARG A 18 4.82 -1.58 -9.82
N ILE A 19 4.83 -2.16 -8.62
CA ILE A 19 4.35 -1.50 -7.41
C ILE A 19 5.28 -0.39 -6.97
N VAL A 20 6.59 -0.64 -7.00
CA VAL A 20 7.62 0.39 -6.78
C VAL A 20 7.42 1.55 -7.75
N ASN A 21 7.27 1.27 -9.05
CA ASN A 21 7.04 2.31 -10.05
C ASN A 21 5.75 3.08 -9.80
N ALA A 22 4.65 2.41 -9.42
CA ALA A 22 3.38 3.07 -9.11
C ALA A 22 3.51 3.99 -7.89
N VAL A 23 4.22 3.56 -6.84
CA VAL A 23 4.53 4.38 -5.67
C VAL A 23 5.37 5.58 -6.08
N GLN A 24 6.46 5.39 -6.82
CA GLN A 24 7.34 6.46 -7.29
C GLN A 24 6.59 7.48 -8.16
N GLN A 25 5.70 7.02 -9.04
CA GLN A 25 4.85 7.90 -9.86
C GLN A 25 3.90 8.76 -9.02
N SER A 26 3.43 8.26 -7.88
CA SER A 26 2.60 9.04 -6.95
C SER A 26 3.36 10.15 -6.20
N ILE A 27 4.69 10.06 -6.15
CA ILE A 27 5.56 11.00 -5.43
C ILE A 27 6.19 12.03 -6.38
N ALA A 28 6.47 11.63 -7.63
CA ALA A 28 7.16 12.47 -8.58
C ALA A 28 6.41 13.79 -8.81
N PRO A 29 7.08 14.96 -8.67
CA PRO A 29 6.52 16.26 -9.00
C PRO A 29 6.45 16.41 -10.51
N SER A 30 5.60 15.65 -11.18
CA SER A 30 5.45 15.66 -12.62
C SER A 30 4.07 16.17 -13.03
N LYS A 31 4.05 16.76 -14.22
CA LYS A 31 2.91 17.39 -14.92
C LYS A 31 1.54 16.77 -14.58
N PRO A 32 0.48 17.60 -14.52
CA PRO A 32 -0.84 17.21 -14.05
C PRO A 32 -1.37 16.02 -14.84
N THR A 33 -1.24 14.84 -14.25
CA THR A 33 -1.81 13.59 -14.74
C THR A 33 -2.60 13.05 -13.56
N LEU A 34 -3.90 12.87 -13.76
CA LEU A 34 -4.78 12.25 -12.76
C LEU A 34 -4.30 10.83 -12.52
N LEU A 35 -3.74 10.60 -11.34
CA LEU A 35 -3.52 9.26 -10.85
C LEU A 35 -4.86 8.74 -10.30
N PRO A 36 -5.30 7.52 -10.66
CA PRO A 36 -6.31 6.81 -9.89
C PRO A 36 -5.89 6.76 -8.42
N SER A 37 -6.84 6.57 -7.50
CA SER A 37 -6.50 6.34 -6.09
C SER A 37 -5.43 5.23 -5.98
N LEU A 38 -4.43 5.40 -5.11
CA LEU A 38 -3.32 4.45 -4.92
C LEU A 38 -3.77 2.97 -4.83
N PRO A 39 -4.90 2.62 -4.18
CA PRO A 39 -5.46 1.27 -4.20
C PRO A 39 -5.87 0.80 -5.61
N MET A 40 -6.49 1.67 -6.41
CA MET A 40 -6.84 1.37 -7.81
C MET A 40 -5.62 1.27 -8.71
N LEU A 41 -4.57 2.09 -8.52
CA LEU A 41 -3.32 1.97 -9.27
C LEU A 41 -2.60 0.66 -8.97
N ALA A 42 -2.59 0.24 -7.71
CA ALA A 42 -2.02 -1.03 -7.28
C ALA A 42 -2.78 -2.23 -7.85
N GLU A 43 -4.12 -2.20 -7.83
CA GLU A 43 -4.95 -3.25 -8.40
C GLU A 43 -4.94 -3.24 -9.94
N ALA A 44 -4.86 -2.07 -10.57
CA ALA A 44 -4.74 -1.94 -12.02
C ALA A 44 -3.34 -2.35 -12.53
N ALA A 45 -2.27 -2.08 -11.79
CA ALA A 45 -0.92 -2.58 -12.09
C ALA A 45 -0.84 -4.12 -12.04
N ILE A 46 -1.77 -4.76 -11.33
CA ILE A 46 -1.94 -6.21 -11.27
C ILE A 46 -2.81 -6.73 -12.44
N ASN A 47 -3.65 -5.88 -13.06
CA ASN A 47 -4.69 -6.29 -14.01
C ASN A 47 -4.63 -5.66 -15.43
N ASP A 48 -3.56 -4.97 -15.81
CA ASP A 48 -3.21 -4.64 -17.22
C ASP A 48 -4.24 -3.82 -18.04
N GLU A 49 -4.81 -2.73 -17.52
CA GLU A 49 -5.46 -1.72 -18.40
C GLU A 49 -5.34 -0.26 -17.91
N PRO A 50 -4.89 0.68 -18.77
CA PRO A 50 -4.95 2.11 -18.51
C PRO A 50 -6.01 2.81 -19.36
N THR A 51 -6.95 3.51 -18.72
CA THR A 51 -7.84 4.51 -19.37
C THR A 51 -7.46 5.93 -18.96
N PRO A 52 -7.28 6.87 -19.91
CA PRO A 52 -7.11 8.28 -19.60
C PRO A 52 -8.45 9.02 -19.70
N ASP A 53 -8.78 9.90 -18.74
CA ASP A 53 -9.38 11.21 -19.04
C ASP A 53 -9.52 12.18 -17.83
N THR A 54 -9.07 13.41 -18.09
CA THR A 54 -9.59 14.75 -17.67
C THR A 54 -9.57 15.25 -16.20
N GLY A 55 -8.70 16.25 -15.93
CA GLY A 55 -8.94 17.35 -14.96
C GLY A 55 -7.98 17.48 -13.76
N ALA A 56 -7.15 18.52 -13.74
CA ALA A 56 -6.08 18.70 -12.75
C ALA A 56 -6.53 19.35 -11.43
N SER A 57 -6.38 18.63 -10.33
CA SER A 57 -6.34 19.19 -8.98
C SER A 57 -5.15 18.58 -8.24
N ARG A 58 -4.48 19.37 -7.38
CA ARG A 58 -3.41 18.88 -6.51
C ARG A 58 -4.05 17.89 -5.54
N GLN A 59 -4.07 16.61 -5.91
CA GLN A 59 -4.69 15.57 -5.09
C GLN A 59 -3.88 15.46 -3.80
N VAL A 60 -4.47 15.92 -2.70
CA VAL A 60 -4.00 15.58 -1.37
C VAL A 60 -4.39 14.12 -1.18
N LEU A 61 -3.39 13.23 -1.13
CA LEU A 61 -3.64 11.82 -0.84
C LEU A 61 -4.22 11.70 0.58
N SER A 62 -5.29 10.91 0.71
CA SER A 62 -5.84 10.64 2.03
C SER A 62 -4.86 9.78 2.84
N LEU A 63 -4.88 9.89 4.17
CA LEU A 63 -4.06 9.02 5.03
C LEU A 63 -4.31 7.53 4.70
N GLY A 64 -5.56 7.16 4.42
CA GLY A 64 -5.93 5.80 4.04
C GLY A 64 -5.22 5.31 2.77
N ASP A 65 -5.12 6.17 1.74
CA ASP A 65 -4.41 5.85 0.50
C ASP A 65 -2.91 5.62 0.75
N VAL A 66 -2.29 6.47 1.55
CA VAL A 66 -0.86 6.35 1.89
C VAL A 66 -0.60 5.13 2.76
N LEU A 67 -1.46 4.83 3.74
CA LEU A 67 -1.40 3.60 4.53
C LEU A 67 -1.54 2.35 3.65
N CYS A 68 -2.43 2.40 2.66
CA CYS A 68 -2.58 1.33 1.69
C CYS A 68 -1.29 1.13 0.86
N ALA A 69 -0.64 2.22 0.43
CA ALA A 69 0.62 2.16 -0.31
C ALA A 69 1.73 1.46 0.50
N GLY A 70 1.93 1.86 1.75
CA GLY A 70 2.93 1.21 2.63
C GLY A 70 2.63 -0.26 2.88
N ARG A 71 1.38 -0.60 3.18
CA ARG A 71 0.97 -2.01 3.35
C ARG A 71 1.20 -2.84 2.09
N LEU A 72 0.94 -2.27 0.92
CA LEU A 72 1.18 -2.95 -0.35
C LEU A 72 2.67 -3.20 -0.55
N LEU A 73 3.52 -2.22 -0.25
CA LEU A 73 4.96 -2.35 -0.37
C LEU A 73 5.49 -3.47 0.54
N VAL A 74 5.10 -3.48 1.81
CA VAL A 74 5.44 -4.53 2.80
C VAL A 74 5.01 -5.91 2.31
N ARG A 75 3.75 -6.07 1.89
CA ARG A 75 3.24 -7.37 1.39
C ARG A 75 3.97 -7.89 0.17
N ASN A 76 4.45 -7.01 -0.70
CA ASN A 76 5.22 -7.43 -1.86
C ASN A 76 6.66 -7.77 -1.50
N TRP A 77 7.26 -7.05 -0.55
CA TRP A 77 8.53 -7.45 0.04
C TRP A 77 8.45 -8.86 0.64
N GLU A 78 7.48 -9.12 1.53
CA GLU A 78 7.27 -10.43 2.15
C GLU A 78 7.11 -11.55 1.11
N ARG A 79 6.40 -11.27 0.00
CA ARG A 79 6.20 -12.23 -1.08
C ARG A 79 7.50 -12.52 -1.86
N VAL A 80 8.30 -11.51 -2.15
CA VAL A 80 9.58 -11.69 -2.85
C VAL A 80 10.58 -12.39 -1.94
N ASN A 81 10.72 -11.93 -0.70
CA ASN A 81 11.65 -12.48 0.28
C ASN A 81 11.29 -13.93 0.64
N GLY A 82 9.99 -14.25 0.78
CA GLY A 82 9.51 -15.61 1.00
C GLY A 82 9.51 -16.51 -0.24
N CYS A 83 9.93 -16.03 -1.41
CA CYS A 83 9.96 -16.84 -2.63
C CYS A 83 11.07 -17.91 -2.53
N PRO A 84 10.81 -19.18 -2.88
CA PRO A 84 11.86 -20.22 -2.93
C PRO A 84 13.02 -19.91 -3.88
N ARG A 85 12.85 -18.89 -4.73
CA ARG A 85 13.83 -18.41 -5.71
C ARG A 85 14.19 -16.93 -5.45
N ALA A 86 14.09 -16.45 -4.21
CA ALA A 86 14.33 -15.06 -3.83
C ALA A 86 15.67 -14.53 -4.34
N SER A 87 16.73 -15.35 -4.34
CA SER A 87 18.06 -14.98 -4.86
C SER A 87 18.08 -14.64 -6.36
N LEU A 88 17.07 -15.02 -7.14
CA LEU A 88 16.92 -14.61 -8.55
C LEU A 88 16.12 -13.31 -8.71
N HIS A 89 15.57 -12.77 -7.63
CA HIS A 89 14.69 -11.61 -7.62
C HIS A 89 15.28 -10.43 -6.85
N LEU A 90 16.09 -10.71 -5.82
CA LEU A 90 16.71 -9.71 -4.95
C LEU A 90 18.12 -9.36 -5.44
N ASP A 91 18.22 -8.83 -6.66
CA ASP A 91 19.45 -8.19 -7.10
C ASP A 91 19.58 -6.77 -6.51
N VAL A 92 20.79 -6.20 -6.53
CA VAL A 92 21.02 -4.83 -6.02
C VAL A 92 20.10 -3.78 -6.64
N SER A 93 19.70 -3.96 -7.90
CA SER A 93 18.79 -3.01 -8.56
C SER A 93 17.40 -3.06 -7.95
N THR A 94 16.88 -4.24 -7.69
CA THR A 94 15.57 -4.46 -7.04
C THR A 94 15.59 -4.01 -5.59
N LEU A 95 16.67 -4.31 -4.85
CA LEU A 95 16.89 -3.86 -3.48
C LEU A 95 16.92 -2.32 -3.39
N ARG A 96 17.67 -1.66 -4.29
CA ARG A 96 17.68 -0.19 -4.39
C ARG A 96 16.27 0.35 -4.67
N ALA A 97 15.57 -0.21 -5.65
CA ALA A 97 14.24 0.24 -6.04
C ALA A 97 13.24 0.11 -4.87
N MET A 98 13.32 -0.97 -4.07
CA MET A 98 12.52 -1.15 -2.86
C MET A 98 12.87 -0.13 -1.77
N ALA A 99 14.15 0.17 -1.56
CA ALA A 99 14.57 1.21 -0.62
C ALA A 99 14.05 2.59 -1.03
N GLU A 100 14.15 2.95 -2.32
CA GLU A 100 13.60 4.20 -2.87
C GLU A 100 12.08 4.29 -2.74
N ALA A 101 11.35 3.21 -3.03
CA ALA A 101 9.91 3.17 -2.83
C ALA A 101 9.54 3.33 -1.35
N THR A 102 10.33 2.74 -0.45
CA THR A 102 10.13 2.87 1.00
C THR A 102 10.33 4.31 1.45
N ASP A 103 11.44 4.95 1.06
CA ASP A 103 11.68 6.37 1.33
C ASP A 103 10.54 7.24 0.81
N GLY A 104 10.06 6.90 -0.38
CA GLY A 104 8.90 7.52 -1.01
C GLY A 104 7.62 7.45 -0.17
N VAL A 105 7.25 6.26 0.31
CA VAL A 105 6.09 6.08 1.19
C VAL A 105 6.28 6.82 2.51
N VAL A 106 7.48 6.80 3.08
CA VAL A 106 7.79 7.53 4.32
C VAL A 106 7.61 9.04 4.11
N TYR A 107 8.03 9.59 2.97
CA TYR A 107 7.77 10.98 2.63
C TYR A 107 6.26 11.27 2.51
N LEU A 108 5.48 10.39 1.88
CA LEU A 108 4.02 10.54 1.81
C LEU A 108 3.38 10.50 3.21
N TYR A 109 3.91 9.68 4.12
CA TYR A 109 3.50 9.66 5.52
C TYR A 109 3.76 10.99 6.22
N GLU A 110 4.94 11.60 6.03
CA GLU A 110 5.24 12.93 6.57
C GLU A 110 4.21 13.95 6.10
N MET A 111 3.93 13.99 4.79
CA MET A 111 2.96 14.91 4.20
C MET A 111 1.53 14.68 4.70
N ALA A 112 1.09 13.41 4.78
CA ALA A 112 -0.25 13.07 5.27
C ALA A 112 -0.40 13.36 6.77
N GLY A 113 0.64 13.08 7.57
CA GLY A 113 0.66 13.35 9.01
C GLY A 113 0.59 14.85 9.32
N GLU A 114 1.24 15.68 8.51
CA GLU A 114 1.18 17.14 8.61
C GLU A 114 -0.20 17.69 8.18
N ALA A 115 -0.75 17.17 7.08
CA ALA A 115 -2.07 17.60 6.57
C ALA A 115 -3.21 17.22 7.52
N ALA A 116 -3.20 16.01 8.06
CA ALA A 116 -4.26 15.50 8.92
C ALA A 116 -4.17 16.02 10.37
N SER A 117 -3.30 16.99 10.66
CA SER A 117 -2.99 17.47 12.02
C SER A 117 -2.61 16.35 13.00
N LEU A 118 -2.32 15.14 12.51
CA LEU A 118 -1.98 13.98 13.32
C LEU A 118 -0.68 14.21 14.09
N LEU A 119 0.16 15.16 13.66
CA LEU A 119 1.37 15.56 14.36
C LEU A 119 1.18 16.78 15.29
N ARG A 120 -0.02 17.35 15.41
CA ARG A 120 -0.31 18.41 16.39
C ARG A 120 -0.71 17.79 17.74
N PRO A 121 -0.24 18.33 18.87
CA PRO A 121 -0.75 17.95 20.19
C PRO A 121 -2.27 18.15 20.23
N LEU A 122 -3.01 17.17 20.75
CA LEU A 122 -4.44 17.34 21.03
C LEU A 122 -4.52 18.48 22.05
N ARG A 123 -4.95 19.66 21.60
CA ARG A 123 -4.99 20.84 22.46
C ARG A 123 -6.07 20.60 23.50
N GLY A 124 -5.67 20.24 24.71
CA GLY A 124 -6.56 20.02 25.84
C GLY A 124 -7.54 21.19 26.02
N GLY A 125 -8.80 20.85 26.24
CA GLY A 125 -9.82 21.78 26.72
C GLY A 125 -10.86 22.18 25.69
N SER A 126 -11.82 21.30 25.44
CA SER A 126 -13.21 21.73 25.29
C SER A 126 -14.08 20.61 25.81
N GLU A 127 -14.59 20.79 27.03
CA GLU A 127 -15.70 20.01 27.60
C GLU A 127 -16.90 20.14 26.65
N ARG A 128 -16.92 19.35 25.58
CA ARG A 128 -18.13 19.21 24.78
C ARG A 128 -18.99 18.20 25.51
N ASN A 129 -19.98 18.72 26.22
CA ASN A 129 -21.13 17.98 26.70
C ASN A 129 -21.65 17.09 25.56
N PHE A 130 -21.37 15.79 25.65
CA PHE A 130 -21.98 14.77 24.81
C PHE A 130 -23.45 14.67 25.19
N THR A 131 -24.28 15.54 24.61
CA THR A 131 -25.71 15.29 24.53
C THR A 131 -25.91 14.08 23.62
N ASN A 132 -26.20 12.94 24.24
CA ASN A 132 -26.62 11.70 23.60
C ASN A 132 -27.76 11.94 22.60
N HIS A 133 -27.43 12.08 21.30
CA HIS A 133 -28.41 11.96 20.24
C HIS A 133 -28.52 10.50 19.79
N ARG A 134 -29.38 9.80 20.54
CA ARG A 134 -30.43 8.87 20.09
C ARG A 134 -30.23 8.27 18.69
N MET A 135 -29.98 6.96 18.68
CA MET A 135 -30.09 6.08 17.53
C MET A 135 -31.36 6.37 16.71
N ALA A 136 -31.18 6.73 15.44
CA ALA A 136 -32.23 6.57 14.44
C ALA A 136 -32.10 5.14 13.88
N GLU A 137 -33.16 4.35 14.07
CA GLU A 137 -33.31 3.00 13.56
C GLU A 137 -33.11 2.96 12.03
N SER A 138 -32.08 2.24 11.61
CA SER A 138 -31.86 1.84 10.22
C SER A 138 -32.92 0.81 9.83
N SER A 139 -33.86 1.22 8.97
CA SER A 139 -34.86 0.34 8.37
C SER A 139 -34.35 -0.21 7.04
N ASN A 140 -34.03 -1.51 7.02
CA ASN A 140 -34.03 -2.48 5.91
C ASN A 140 -33.21 -2.23 4.61
N PRO A 141 -32.53 -3.28 4.09
CA PRO A 141 -32.13 -3.35 2.69
C PRO A 141 -33.25 -3.97 1.83
N THR A 142 -33.69 -3.25 0.82
CA THR A 142 -34.55 -3.78 -0.26
C THR A 142 -33.73 -4.71 -1.16
N THR A 143 -34.17 -5.96 -1.21
CA THR A 143 -33.64 -7.04 -2.05
C THR A 143 -33.79 -6.69 -3.54
N GLY A 144 -32.67 -6.44 -4.21
CA GLY A 144 -32.61 -6.23 -5.66
C GLY A 144 -32.69 -7.58 -6.40
N SER A 145 -33.80 -7.76 -7.11
CA SER A 145 -34.14 -8.89 -7.98
C SER A 145 -33.09 -9.19 -9.05
N LEU A 146 -32.53 -10.41 -9.06
CA LEU A 146 -31.74 -10.96 -10.16
C LEU A 146 -32.69 -11.43 -11.28
N ALA A 147 -32.83 -10.64 -12.34
CA ALA A 147 -33.45 -11.08 -13.57
C ALA A 147 -32.51 -12.04 -14.30
N SER A 148 -32.97 -13.28 -14.44
CA SER A 148 -32.37 -14.30 -15.30
C SER A 148 -32.74 -14.03 -16.76
N THR A 149 -31.77 -14.01 -17.66
CA THR A 149 -32.04 -14.06 -19.11
C THR A 149 -31.08 -15.02 -19.82
N THR A 150 -31.69 -16.13 -20.24
CA THR A 150 -31.55 -16.83 -21.53
C THR A 150 -30.20 -17.39 -21.95
N SER A 151 -30.14 -18.72 -21.85
CA SER A 151 -29.28 -19.66 -22.56
C SER A 151 -29.47 -19.64 -24.08
N ALA A 152 -28.36 -19.70 -24.82
CA ALA A 152 -28.30 -20.18 -26.21
C ALA A 152 -27.38 -21.41 -26.28
N PRO A 153 -27.74 -22.50 -27.00
CA PRO A 153 -26.91 -23.69 -27.11
C PRO A 153 -26.09 -23.67 -28.40
N GLY A 154 -24.79 -23.91 -28.29
CA GLY A 154 -23.98 -24.31 -29.45
C GLY A 154 -22.52 -23.91 -29.36
N SER A 155 -21.68 -24.80 -28.84
CA SER A 155 -20.43 -25.26 -29.50
C SER A 155 -19.59 -26.07 -28.52
N ARG A 156 -19.32 -27.32 -28.87
CA ARG A 156 -18.43 -28.23 -28.12
C ARG A 156 -16.98 -27.85 -28.39
N ALA A 157 -16.38 -27.08 -27.47
CA ALA A 157 -14.94 -27.06 -27.27
C ALA A 157 -14.69 -27.22 -25.77
N SER A 158 -13.95 -28.26 -25.39
CA SER A 158 -13.61 -28.58 -24.00
C SER A 158 -12.56 -27.60 -23.48
N ASN A 159 -12.98 -26.36 -23.24
CA ASN A 159 -12.20 -25.38 -22.49
C ASN A 159 -12.44 -25.65 -21.00
N ILE A 160 -11.38 -25.93 -20.25
CA ILE A 160 -11.40 -25.91 -18.78
C ILE A 160 -11.66 -24.45 -18.40
N VAL A 161 -12.94 -24.09 -18.26
CA VAL A 161 -13.37 -22.77 -17.80
C VAL A 161 -12.96 -22.69 -16.34
N ALA A 162 -11.89 -21.93 -16.07
CA ALA A 162 -11.57 -21.52 -14.71
C ALA A 162 -12.85 -20.87 -14.14
N PRO A 163 -13.34 -21.30 -12.95
CA PRO A 163 -14.55 -20.73 -12.38
C PRO A 163 -14.35 -19.23 -12.28
N ASN A 164 -15.22 -18.47 -12.94
CA ASN A 164 -15.26 -17.03 -12.84
C ASN A 164 -15.74 -16.71 -11.41
N ILE A 165 -14.80 -16.60 -10.48
CA ILE A 165 -15.11 -16.28 -9.07
C ILE A 165 -15.56 -14.82 -9.06
N VAL A 166 -16.87 -14.62 -9.20
CA VAL A 166 -17.50 -13.32 -8.97
C VAL A 166 -17.33 -13.01 -7.49
N ARG A 167 -16.29 -12.24 -7.17
CA ARG A 167 -16.07 -11.69 -5.83
C ARG A 167 -17.08 -10.57 -5.61
N SER A 168 -18.26 -10.92 -5.13
CA SER A 168 -19.20 -9.92 -4.63
C SER A 168 -18.63 -9.34 -3.33
N PRO A 169 -18.37 -8.01 -3.24
CA PRO A 169 -17.88 -7.41 -2.02
C PRO A 169 -18.93 -7.58 -0.92
N VAL A 170 -18.61 -8.35 0.12
CA VAL A 170 -19.48 -8.52 1.28
C VAL A 170 -19.23 -7.33 2.20
N HIS A 171 -20.25 -6.49 2.38
CA HIS A 171 -20.20 -5.36 3.31
C HIS A 171 -20.38 -5.85 4.75
N LEU A 172 -19.28 -5.89 5.52
CA LEU A 172 -19.27 -6.26 6.94
C LEU A 172 -19.38 -5.01 7.82
N GLY A 173 -20.46 -4.25 7.64
CA GLY A 173 -20.80 -3.07 8.45
C GLY A 173 -19.95 -1.83 8.20
N THR A 174 -20.41 -0.71 8.76
CA THR A 174 -19.70 0.57 8.82
C THR A 174 -19.40 0.91 10.28
N TYR A 175 -18.17 1.35 10.54
CA TYR A 175 -17.80 1.95 11.83
C TYR A 175 -17.56 3.44 11.58
N ALA A 176 -18.27 4.29 12.32
CA ALA A 176 -18.05 5.73 12.30
C ALA A 176 -17.15 6.07 13.48
N LEU A 177 -15.91 6.48 13.17
CA LEU A 177 -15.00 7.04 14.15
C LEU A 177 -15.32 8.52 14.32
N ASP A 178 -15.32 9.02 15.54
CA ASP A 178 -15.29 10.47 15.75
C ASP A 178 -13.93 11.06 15.35
N ASP A 179 -13.80 12.39 15.43
CA ASP A 179 -12.58 13.08 15.01
C ASP A 179 -11.37 12.66 15.87
N ASP A 180 -11.54 12.43 17.18
CA ASP A 180 -10.47 12.09 18.10
C ASP A 180 -10.06 10.61 17.93
N GLU A 181 -11.03 9.71 17.82
CA GLU A 181 -10.82 8.29 17.49
C GLU A 181 -10.12 8.13 16.14
N SER A 182 -10.52 8.91 15.13
CA SER A 182 -9.87 8.93 13.81
C SER A 182 -8.40 9.33 13.89
N VAL A 183 -8.08 10.32 14.73
CA VAL A 183 -6.69 10.75 14.96
C VAL A 183 -5.88 9.66 15.65
N ILE A 184 -6.44 9.02 16.68
CA ILE A 184 -5.77 7.95 17.44
C ILE A 184 -5.52 6.73 16.53
N VAL A 185 -6.53 6.28 15.79
CA VAL A 185 -6.42 5.14 14.86
C VAL A 185 -5.45 5.47 13.74
N GLY A 186 -5.52 6.68 13.18
CA GLY A 186 -4.60 7.15 12.14
C GLY A 186 -3.13 7.12 12.60
N ARG A 187 -2.85 7.64 13.79
CA ARG A 187 -1.50 7.59 14.40
C ARG A 187 -1.04 6.16 14.64
N GLY A 188 -1.90 5.31 15.21
CA GLY A 188 -1.58 3.92 15.49
C GLY A 188 -1.25 3.14 14.22
N ALA A 189 -2.07 3.30 13.18
CA ALA A 189 -1.85 2.66 11.89
C ALA A 189 -0.56 3.15 11.21
N MET A 190 -0.30 4.46 11.24
CA MET A 190 0.92 5.06 10.70
C MET A 190 2.17 4.56 11.43
N ARG A 191 2.15 4.54 12.77
CA ARG A 191 3.23 3.98 13.60
C ARG A 191 3.51 2.53 13.25
N HIS A 192 2.47 1.70 13.18
CA HIS A 192 2.63 0.29 12.85
C HIS A 192 3.19 0.10 11.43
N SER A 193 2.69 0.85 10.44
CA SER A 193 3.20 0.77 9.08
C SER A 193 4.66 1.21 8.97
N LEU A 194 5.08 2.23 9.72
CA LEU A 194 6.48 2.67 9.78
C LEU A 194 7.41 1.61 10.37
N LEU A 195 6.96 0.86 11.38
CA LEU A 195 7.73 -0.25 11.94
C LEU A 195 7.94 -1.36 10.90
N LEU A 196 6.89 -1.74 10.18
CA LEU A 196 6.98 -2.75 9.11
C LEU A 196 7.89 -2.31 7.97
N LEU A 197 7.84 -1.02 7.57
CA LEU A 197 8.79 -0.49 6.59
C LEU A 197 10.23 -0.49 7.10
N GLY A 198 10.44 -0.29 8.41
CA GLY A 198 11.74 -0.45 9.03
C GLY A 198 12.28 -1.88 8.94
N GLU A 199 11.42 -2.89 9.11
CA GLU A 199 11.79 -4.31 8.92
C GLU A 199 12.18 -4.59 7.46
N VAL A 200 11.44 -4.05 6.48
CA VAL A 200 11.79 -4.15 5.05
C VAL A 200 13.18 -3.58 4.79
N LEU A 201 13.49 -2.40 5.32
CA LEU A 201 14.81 -1.76 5.15
C LEU A 201 15.93 -2.57 5.81
N HIS A 202 15.67 -3.15 6.98
CA HIS A 202 16.64 -3.99 7.68
C HIS A 202 16.96 -5.27 6.89
N ASP A 203 15.94 -5.93 6.31
CA ASP A 203 16.15 -7.09 5.46
C ASP A 203 16.98 -6.71 4.20
N ILE A 204 16.66 -5.57 3.57
CA ILE A 204 17.42 -5.06 2.41
C ILE A 204 18.89 -4.81 2.79
N GLU A 205 19.15 -4.18 3.94
CA GLU A 205 20.52 -3.93 4.42
C GLU A 205 21.31 -5.23 4.55
N LYS A 206 20.68 -6.27 5.12
CA LYS A 206 21.27 -7.60 5.28
C LYS A 206 21.60 -8.22 3.93
N ASP A 207 20.66 -8.20 2.98
CA ASP A 207 20.85 -8.78 1.64
C ASP A 207 21.95 -8.04 0.84
N LEU A 208 22.04 -6.71 0.98
CA LEU A 208 23.14 -5.91 0.42
C LEU A 208 24.52 -6.22 1.05
N GLY A 209 24.55 -6.88 2.21
CA GLY A 209 25.78 -7.37 2.85
C GLY A 209 26.35 -8.63 2.22
N GLU A 210 25.50 -9.43 1.56
CA GLU A 210 25.85 -10.73 0.98
C GLU A 210 26.07 -10.66 -0.54
N ASP A 211 25.62 -9.58 -1.19
CA ASP A 211 25.73 -9.40 -2.65
C ASP A 211 27.17 -9.06 -3.09
N HIS A 212 27.58 -9.63 -4.22
CA HIS A 212 28.90 -9.47 -4.85
C HIS A 212 28.91 -8.45 -6.00
N SER A 213 27.86 -7.64 -6.09
CA SER A 213 27.70 -6.58 -7.09
C SER A 213 28.77 -5.48 -6.98
N PRO A 214 28.92 -4.64 -8.02
CA PRO A 214 29.91 -3.56 -8.01
C PRO A 214 29.74 -2.65 -6.80
N ALA A 215 30.86 -2.33 -6.12
CA ALA A 215 30.85 -1.58 -4.87
C ALA A 215 30.06 -0.26 -4.92
N HIS A 216 30.12 0.48 -6.04
CA HIS A 216 29.38 1.73 -6.20
C HIS A 216 27.85 1.55 -6.11
N GLN A 217 27.32 0.43 -6.60
CA GLN A 217 25.88 0.16 -6.57
C GLN A 217 25.41 -0.18 -5.16
N ILE A 218 26.21 -0.97 -4.44
CA ILE A 218 25.95 -1.36 -3.05
C ILE A 218 26.00 -0.14 -2.13
N VAL A 219 27.02 0.72 -2.29
CA VAL A 219 27.16 1.95 -1.50
C VAL A 219 25.95 2.86 -1.69
N ASP A 220 25.53 3.10 -2.94
CA ASP A 220 24.36 3.93 -3.23
C ASP A 220 23.08 3.36 -2.61
N ALA A 221 22.83 2.05 -2.74
CA ALA A 221 21.67 1.40 -2.13
C ALA A 221 21.68 1.50 -0.59
N ARG A 222 22.85 1.33 0.04
CA ARG A 222 23.01 1.46 1.51
C ARG A 222 22.72 2.88 2.00
N VAL A 223 23.22 3.90 1.29
CA VAL A 223 22.94 5.30 1.65
C VAL A 223 21.43 5.56 1.63
N ARG A 224 20.69 5.02 0.65
CA ARG A 224 19.22 5.13 0.62
C ARG A 224 18.55 4.45 1.81
N VAL A 225 19.01 3.27 2.21
CA VAL A 225 18.49 2.54 3.37
C VAL A 225 18.71 3.35 4.66
N GLU A 226 19.90 3.91 4.85
CA GLU A 226 20.24 4.75 6.00
C GLU A 226 19.39 6.02 6.06
N GLU A 227 19.23 6.72 4.92
CA GLU A 227 18.39 7.92 4.81
C GLU A 227 16.93 7.63 5.18
N ALA A 228 16.35 6.57 4.61
CA ALA A 228 14.97 6.16 4.85
C ALA A 228 14.78 5.74 6.32
N THR A 229 15.71 4.98 6.88
CA THR A 229 15.69 4.57 8.30
C THR A 229 15.73 5.79 9.22
N GLY A 230 16.59 6.76 8.94
CA GLY A 230 16.67 8.00 9.70
C GLY A 230 15.38 8.83 9.64
N ARG A 231 14.65 8.82 8.52
CA ARG A 231 13.32 9.45 8.43
C ARG A 231 12.27 8.68 9.24
N ILE A 232 12.21 7.35 9.11
CA ILE A 232 11.30 6.50 9.90
C ILE A 232 11.45 6.78 11.40
N LEU A 233 12.69 6.77 11.92
CA LEU A 233 12.95 7.01 13.34
C LEU A 233 12.52 8.40 13.80
N ARG A 234 12.79 9.44 13.00
CA ARG A 234 12.33 10.81 13.31
C ARG A 234 10.81 10.90 13.33
N LEU A 235 10.13 10.29 12.35
CA LEU A 235 8.67 10.34 12.25
C LEU A 235 8.00 9.56 13.38
N LEU A 236 8.53 8.38 13.73
CA LEU A 236 8.12 7.62 14.92
C LEU A 236 8.29 8.44 16.20
N GLY A 237 9.40 9.17 16.35
CA GLY A 237 9.61 10.09 17.46
C GLY A 237 8.53 11.17 17.54
N ARG A 238 8.20 11.82 16.42
CA ARG A 238 7.13 12.84 16.34
C ARG A 238 5.76 12.26 16.70
N ILE A 239 5.43 11.05 16.22
CA ILE A 239 4.16 10.39 16.53
C ILE A 239 4.07 10.05 18.02
N ASN A 240 5.13 9.50 18.61
CA ASN A 240 5.15 9.12 20.03
C ASN A 240 5.06 10.34 20.95
N SER A 241 5.80 11.42 20.66
CA SER A 241 5.72 12.66 21.46
C SER A 241 4.34 13.32 21.38
N ALA A 242 3.60 13.12 20.29
CA ALA A 242 2.24 13.63 20.16
C ALA A 242 1.21 12.83 20.98
N VAL A 243 1.53 11.58 21.37
CA VAL A 243 0.71 10.74 22.25
C VAL A 243 0.96 11.07 23.72
N GLU A 244 2.20 11.39 24.10
CA GLU A 244 2.53 11.77 25.49
C GLU A 244 1.97 13.14 25.89
N ALA A 245 1.66 13.99 24.90
CA ALA A 245 1.12 15.33 25.11
C ALA A 245 -0.41 15.40 25.17
N SER A 246 -1.11 14.27 24.94
CA SER A 246 -2.58 14.16 24.99
C SER A 246 -3.06 13.45 26.24
#